data_AF-A0A963W7Q7-F1
#
_entry.id   AF-A0A963W7Q7-F1
#
_cell.length_a   1.000
_cell.length_b   1.000
_cell.length_c   1.000
_cell.angle_alpha   90.00
_cell.angle_beta   90.00
_cell.angle_gamma   90.00
#
_symmetry.space_group_name_H-M   'P 1'
#
loop_
_entity.id
_entity.type
_entity.pdbx_description
1 polymer ?
#
loop_
_entity_poly.entity_id
_entity_poly.type
_entity_poly.pdbx_seq_one_letter_code
_entity_poly.pdbx_strand_id
1 'polypeptide(L)'
;MEGYRELMDIARRDSGLDQFGEESFREGLEVLCASLEAEAQLNATGEHVLRDLILRYLRQRLEVEHWYRLHPETEERPLEAPLFGVSLPRTGSTALSFLLSSDPGIRYLRMWEAQQPYPPPSTVEGPEPRRGMTNSVLADSDTANRYVPSGIDGAYECLDLMGLTFCSQMFLAYAKLPTYYHWLLEADLTTTYAYERRVLKMLQWGEELHPWRLKTPMHILYMDHLDAVFPDARFVMTHRDPSHVILSVATIYDDLQRHFTDHPDPLYVGELNASMWSEG
;
A
#
# COMPACT_ATOMS: atom_id res chain seq x y z
N MET A 1 4.31 20.14 -10.36
CA MET A 1 3.36 19.00 -10.39
C MET A 1 1.94 19.57 -10.31
N GLU A 2 0.92 18.89 -10.85
CA GLU A 2 -0.48 19.33 -10.69
C GLU A 2 -0.87 19.35 -9.20
N GLY A 3 -1.73 20.28 -8.80
CA GLY A 3 -2.25 20.32 -7.43
C GLY A 3 -3.25 19.19 -7.17
N TYR A 4 -3.44 18.83 -5.89
CA TYR A 4 -4.30 17.68 -5.54
C TYR A 4 -5.74 17.77 -6.09
N ARG A 5 -6.31 18.98 -6.16
CA ARG A 5 -7.67 19.19 -6.70
C ARG A 5 -7.75 18.87 -8.19
N GLU A 6 -6.72 19.23 -8.95
CA GLU A 6 -6.63 18.95 -10.37
C GLU A 6 -6.49 17.43 -10.61
N LEU A 7 -5.66 16.74 -9.81
CA LEU A 7 -5.55 15.28 -9.86
C LEU A 7 -6.88 14.58 -9.53
N MET A 8 -7.63 15.08 -8.55
CA MET A 8 -8.98 14.58 -8.25
C MET A 8 -9.94 14.77 -9.43
N ASP A 9 -9.91 15.92 -10.11
CA ASP A 9 -10.76 16.18 -11.26
C ASP A 9 -10.39 15.35 -12.49
N ILE A 10 -9.09 15.08 -12.68
CA ILE A 10 -8.61 14.14 -13.70
C ILE A 10 -9.11 12.72 -13.39
N ALA A 11 -8.96 12.25 -12.15
CA ALA A 11 -9.43 10.92 -11.75
C ALA A 11 -10.95 10.76 -11.95
N ARG A 12 -11.75 11.80 -11.67
CA ARG A 12 -13.19 11.81 -11.95
C ARG A 12 -13.48 11.70 -13.44
N ARG A 13 -12.80 12.51 -14.25
CA ARG A 13 -12.97 12.53 -15.70
C ARG A 13 -12.62 11.19 -16.34
N ASP A 14 -11.51 10.59 -15.91
CA ASP A 14 -11.00 9.34 -16.47
C ASP A 14 -11.84 8.12 -16.08
N SER A 15 -12.36 8.11 -14.85
CA SER A 15 -13.21 7.01 -14.36
C SER A 15 -14.69 7.15 -14.73
N GLY A 16 -15.16 8.37 -15.00
CA GLY A 16 -16.59 8.67 -15.12
C GLY A 16 -17.34 8.64 -13.77
N LEU A 17 -16.63 8.57 -12.65
CA LEU A 17 -17.16 8.54 -11.29
C LEU A 17 -16.86 9.86 -10.57
N ASP A 18 -17.71 10.29 -9.63
CA ASP A 18 -17.67 11.63 -9.05
C ASP A 18 -17.43 11.67 -7.53
N GLN A 19 -17.75 10.58 -6.82
CA GLN A 19 -17.78 10.50 -5.36
C GLN A 19 -16.61 9.70 -4.79
N PHE A 20 -15.72 10.38 -4.04
CA PHE A 20 -14.59 9.77 -3.32
C PHE A 20 -14.95 9.26 -1.91
N GLY A 21 -16.23 9.27 -1.54
CA GLY A 21 -16.68 8.86 -0.21
C GLY A 21 -16.30 9.89 0.85
N GLU A 22 -15.89 9.41 2.02
CA GLU A 22 -15.41 10.27 3.12
C GLU A 22 -14.13 11.02 2.73
N GLU A 23 -13.96 12.22 3.30
CA GLU A 23 -12.90 13.16 2.93
C GLU A 23 -11.56 12.90 3.66
N SER A 24 -11.47 11.88 4.51
CA SER A 24 -10.31 11.57 5.36
C SER A 24 -8.99 11.37 4.58
N PHE A 25 -9.05 10.93 3.32
CA PHE A 25 -7.88 10.78 2.45
C PHE A 25 -7.28 12.11 1.97
N ARG A 26 -8.03 13.21 2.03
CA ARG A 26 -7.67 14.46 1.36
C ARG A 26 -6.50 15.15 2.00
N GLU A 27 -6.38 15.07 3.32
CA GLU A 27 -5.24 15.65 4.03
C GLU A 27 -3.93 14.98 3.59
N GLY A 28 -3.88 13.65 3.60
CA GLY A 28 -2.69 12.92 3.14
C GLY A 28 -2.35 13.20 1.68
N LEU A 29 -3.36 13.32 0.81
CA LEU A 29 -3.16 13.69 -0.59
C LEU A 29 -2.60 15.12 -0.72
N GLU A 30 -3.16 16.09 0.01
CA GLU A 30 -2.74 17.49 -0.03
C GLU A 30 -1.31 17.65 0.46
N VAL A 31 -0.96 17.03 1.60
CA VAL A 31 0.40 17.04 2.15
C VAL A 31 1.38 16.36 1.20
N LEU A 32 1.00 15.21 0.61
CA LEU A 32 1.84 14.50 -0.35
C LEU A 32 2.11 15.37 -1.60
N CYS A 33 1.07 15.92 -2.23
CA CYS A 33 1.23 16.77 -3.41
C CYS A 33 2.06 18.02 -3.12
N ALA A 34 1.83 18.68 -1.99
CA ALA A 34 2.61 19.85 -1.58
C ALA A 34 4.10 19.49 -1.34
N SER A 35 4.37 18.34 -0.73
CA SER A 35 5.74 17.85 -0.51
C SER A 35 6.41 17.48 -1.82
N LEU A 36 5.70 16.83 -2.74
CA LEU A 36 6.21 16.51 -4.07
C LEU A 36 6.61 17.74 -4.87
N GLU A 37 5.82 18.82 -4.76
CA GLU A 37 6.12 20.09 -5.41
C GLU A 37 7.29 20.84 -4.76
N ALA A 38 7.36 20.86 -3.43
CA ALA A 38 8.29 21.70 -2.69
C ALA A 38 9.69 21.09 -2.52
N GLU A 39 9.81 19.77 -2.36
CA GLU A 39 11.02 19.14 -1.81
C GLU A 39 11.52 17.90 -2.57
N ALA A 40 10.70 17.25 -3.40
CA ALA A 40 11.05 15.95 -3.98
C ALA A 40 12.16 15.94 -5.05
N GLN A 41 12.39 17.07 -5.73
CA GLN A 41 13.38 17.22 -6.82
C GLN A 41 13.33 16.07 -7.86
N LEU A 42 12.13 15.74 -8.31
CA LEU A 42 11.91 14.66 -9.28
C LEU A 42 12.49 15.00 -10.65
N ASN A 43 12.98 13.99 -11.35
CA ASN A 43 13.22 14.05 -12.79
C ASN A 43 11.92 13.72 -13.56
N ALA A 44 11.94 13.82 -14.88
CA ALA A 44 10.75 13.58 -15.71
C ALA A 44 10.14 12.18 -15.52
N THR A 45 10.96 11.15 -15.28
CA THR A 45 10.47 9.79 -14.98
C THR A 45 9.78 9.75 -13.62
N GLY A 46 10.39 10.35 -12.58
CA GLY A 46 9.80 10.45 -11.25
C GLY A 46 8.47 11.20 -11.25
N GLU A 47 8.40 12.34 -11.94
CA GLU A 47 7.16 13.11 -12.09
C GLU A 47 6.04 12.27 -12.73
N HIS A 48 6.36 11.58 -13.84
CA HIS A 48 5.38 10.75 -14.53
C HIS A 48 4.90 9.57 -13.67
N VAL A 49 5.82 8.82 -13.07
CA VAL A 49 5.51 7.63 -12.26
C VAL A 49 4.68 7.99 -11.03
N LEU A 50 5.07 9.02 -10.28
CA LEU A 50 4.35 9.43 -9.07
C LEU A 50 2.98 10.03 -9.39
N ARG A 51 2.87 10.82 -10.47
CA ARG A 51 1.59 11.32 -10.95
C ARG A 51 0.64 10.17 -11.30
N ASP A 52 1.11 9.20 -12.08
CA ASP A 52 0.30 8.06 -12.49
C ASP A 52 -0.08 7.17 -11.29
N LEU A 53 0.82 7.02 -10.32
CA LEU A 53 0.57 6.33 -9.06
C LEU A 53 -0.55 7.00 -8.24
N ILE A 54 -0.50 8.32 -8.09
CA ILE A 54 -1.54 9.09 -7.38
C ILE A 54 -2.89 8.97 -8.11
N LEU A 55 -2.91 9.16 -9.43
CA LEU A 55 -4.13 9.01 -10.23
C LEU A 55 -4.69 7.59 -10.17
N ARG A 56 -3.82 6.58 -10.10
CA ARG A 56 -4.21 5.17 -9.90
C ARG A 56 -4.92 5.00 -8.56
N TYR A 57 -4.40 5.52 -7.45
CA TYR A 57 -5.08 5.41 -6.14
C TYR A 57 -6.38 6.22 -6.09
N LEU A 58 -6.43 7.42 -6.68
CA LEU A 58 -7.66 8.20 -6.78
C LEU A 58 -8.76 7.45 -7.56
N ARG A 59 -8.42 6.88 -8.73
CA ARG A 59 -9.38 6.09 -9.52
C ARG A 59 -9.87 4.87 -8.74
N GLN A 60 -8.97 4.11 -8.13
CA GLN A 60 -9.36 2.95 -7.33
C GLN A 60 -10.25 3.33 -6.13
N ARG A 61 -10.00 4.47 -5.48
CA ARG A 61 -10.89 4.97 -4.42
C ARG A 61 -12.30 5.25 -4.97
N LEU A 62 -12.42 5.91 -6.12
CA LEU A 62 -13.71 6.14 -6.78
C LEU A 62 -14.43 4.81 -7.09
N GLU A 63 -13.69 3.80 -7.56
CA GLU A 63 -14.22 2.47 -7.88
C GLU A 63 -14.72 1.73 -6.64
N VAL A 64 -13.97 1.75 -5.53
CA VAL A 64 -14.41 1.18 -4.25
C VAL A 64 -15.67 1.87 -3.76
N GLU A 65 -15.74 3.20 -3.78
CA GLU A 65 -16.93 3.94 -3.34
C GLU A 65 -18.12 3.73 -4.28
N HIS A 66 -17.88 3.54 -5.57
CA HIS A 66 -18.92 3.14 -6.51
C HIS A 66 -19.47 1.75 -6.18
N TRP A 67 -18.60 0.78 -5.89
CA TRP A 67 -19.02 -0.56 -5.48
C TRP A 67 -19.91 -0.52 -4.24
N TYR A 68 -19.47 0.16 -3.17
CA TYR A 68 -20.24 0.24 -1.92
C TYR A 68 -21.59 0.95 -2.06
N ARG A 69 -21.74 1.83 -3.05
CA ARG A 69 -23.02 2.47 -3.37
C ARG A 69 -24.00 1.50 -4.04
N LEU A 70 -23.48 0.60 -4.87
CA LEU A 70 -24.28 -0.43 -5.57
C LEU A 70 -24.55 -1.65 -4.70
N HIS A 71 -23.61 -1.98 -3.81
CA HIS A 71 -23.61 -3.17 -2.97
C HIS A 71 -23.37 -2.83 -1.49
N PRO A 72 -24.24 -2.01 -0.86
CA PRO A 72 -24.08 -1.60 0.54
C PRO A 72 -24.02 -2.78 1.52
N GLU A 73 -24.64 -3.91 1.18
CA GLU A 73 -24.59 -5.16 1.93
C GLU A 73 -23.17 -5.75 2.07
N THR A 74 -22.20 -5.28 1.27
CA THR A 74 -20.77 -5.61 1.43
C THR A 74 -20.28 -5.28 2.84
N GLU A 75 -20.80 -4.21 3.44
CA GLU A 75 -20.41 -3.76 4.78
C GLU A 75 -20.77 -4.79 5.87
N GLU A 76 -21.79 -5.62 5.64
CA GLU A 76 -22.22 -6.63 6.61
C GLU A 76 -21.33 -7.88 6.60
N ARG A 77 -20.42 -8.03 5.63
CA ARG A 77 -19.56 -9.21 5.55
C ARG A 77 -18.58 -9.25 6.73
N PRO A 78 -18.48 -10.39 7.44
CA PRO A 78 -17.60 -10.51 8.59
C PRO A 78 -16.13 -10.53 8.14
N LEU A 79 -15.27 -10.02 9.01
CA LEU A 79 -13.82 -10.15 8.93
C LEU A 79 -13.36 -10.59 10.32
N GLU A 80 -13.20 -11.90 10.50
CA GLU A 80 -12.93 -12.49 11.81
C GLU A 80 -11.44 -12.80 11.98
N ALA A 81 -10.88 -12.32 13.08
CA ALA A 81 -9.54 -12.61 13.59
C ALA A 81 -8.44 -12.61 12.51
N PRO A 82 -8.27 -11.51 11.74
CA PRO A 82 -7.17 -11.41 10.78
C PRO A 82 -5.82 -11.53 11.49
N LEU A 83 -4.85 -12.20 10.86
CA LEU A 83 -3.45 -12.21 11.32
C LEU A 83 -2.67 -11.14 10.56
N PHE A 84 -2.13 -10.17 11.29
CA PHE A 84 -1.27 -9.12 10.76
C PHE A 84 0.20 -9.42 11.07
N GLY A 85 1.03 -9.41 10.02
CA GLY A 85 2.46 -9.37 10.14
C GLY A 85 2.93 -7.97 10.49
N VAL A 86 3.39 -7.79 11.73
CA VAL A 86 3.89 -6.52 12.30
C VAL A 86 5.39 -6.65 12.47
N SER A 87 6.16 -6.39 11.43
CA SER A 87 7.61 -6.63 11.46
C SER A 87 8.34 -5.53 10.74
N LEU A 88 9.52 -5.17 11.22
CA LEU A 88 10.43 -4.33 10.45
C LEU A 88 10.66 -4.94 9.05
N PRO A 89 10.91 -4.11 8.03
CA PRO A 89 11.30 -4.62 6.72
C PRO A 89 12.58 -5.50 6.85
N ARG A 90 12.82 -6.37 5.86
CA ARG A 90 14.06 -7.19 5.78
C ARG A 90 14.25 -8.21 6.92
N THR A 91 13.20 -8.54 7.68
CA THR A 91 13.20 -9.54 8.77
C THR A 91 12.80 -10.95 8.33
N GLY A 92 12.55 -11.17 7.04
CA GLY A 92 12.03 -12.45 6.50
C GLY A 92 10.51 -12.51 6.39
N SER A 93 9.82 -11.39 6.64
CA SER A 93 8.36 -11.27 6.59
C SER A 93 7.74 -11.70 5.26
N THR A 94 8.43 -11.50 4.12
CA THR A 94 7.95 -11.95 2.80
C THR A 94 7.95 -13.47 2.68
N ALA A 95 9.02 -14.14 3.15
CA ALA A 95 9.09 -15.60 3.15
C ALA A 95 8.01 -16.20 4.06
N LEU A 96 7.77 -15.60 5.24
CA LEU A 96 6.67 -15.98 6.11
C LEU A 96 5.31 -15.80 5.42
N SER A 97 5.09 -14.69 4.71
CA SER A 97 3.84 -14.42 3.99
C SER A 97 3.54 -15.51 2.95
N PHE A 98 4.53 -15.90 2.15
CA PHE A 98 4.40 -16.98 1.16
C PHE A 98 4.19 -18.37 1.79
N LEU A 99 4.82 -18.62 2.95
CA LEU A 99 4.59 -19.86 3.68
C LEU A 99 3.15 -19.93 4.20
N LEU A 100 2.65 -18.84 4.80
CA LEU A 100 1.26 -18.76 5.28
C LEU A 100 0.27 -18.87 4.13
N SER A 101 0.58 -18.28 2.96
CA SER A 101 -0.27 -18.33 1.77
C SER A 101 -0.37 -19.69 1.09
N SER A 102 0.36 -20.69 1.58
CA SER A 102 0.29 -22.06 1.08
C SER A 102 -0.86 -22.86 1.71
N ASP A 103 -1.50 -22.36 2.77
CA ASP A 103 -2.67 -22.99 3.39
C ASP A 103 -3.95 -22.66 2.59
N PRO A 104 -4.67 -23.65 2.03
CA PRO A 104 -5.89 -23.40 1.27
C PRO A 104 -7.04 -22.85 2.14
N GLY A 105 -6.96 -23.00 3.46
CA GLY A 105 -7.96 -22.53 4.42
C GLY A 105 -7.77 -21.08 4.87
N ILE A 106 -6.93 -20.29 4.18
CA ILE A 106 -6.70 -18.87 4.50
C ILE A 106 -6.97 -17.97 3.31
N ARG A 107 -7.22 -16.70 3.59
CA ARG A 107 -7.18 -15.62 2.60
C ARG A 107 -5.95 -14.75 2.81
N TYR A 108 -5.40 -14.24 1.74
CA TYR A 108 -4.31 -13.28 1.77
C TYR A 108 -4.50 -12.29 0.62
N LEU A 109 -3.83 -11.15 0.71
CA LEU A 109 -3.88 -10.15 -0.35
C LEU A 109 -2.95 -10.59 -1.48
N ARG A 110 -3.50 -10.93 -2.65
CA ARG A 110 -2.70 -11.20 -3.85
C ARG A 110 -2.14 -9.90 -4.41
N MET A 111 -0.99 -9.95 -5.06
CA MET A 111 -0.36 -8.75 -5.62
C MET A 111 -1.30 -7.96 -6.56
N TRP A 112 -1.99 -8.64 -7.48
CA TRP A 112 -2.92 -7.97 -8.38
C TRP A 112 -4.18 -7.44 -7.67
N GLU A 113 -4.57 -8.02 -6.53
CA GLU A 113 -5.67 -7.51 -5.68
C GLU A 113 -5.24 -6.27 -4.91
N ALA A 114 -4.00 -6.25 -4.38
CA ALA A 114 -3.44 -5.08 -3.71
C ALA A 114 -3.34 -3.89 -4.65
N GLN A 115 -2.79 -4.12 -5.85
CA GLN A 115 -2.50 -3.09 -6.84
C GLN A 115 -3.74 -2.56 -7.56
N GLN A 116 -4.81 -3.37 -7.60
CA GLN A 116 -6.08 -3.04 -8.24
C GLN A 116 -7.23 -3.86 -7.61
N PRO A 117 -7.85 -3.40 -6.51
CA PRO A 117 -8.80 -4.20 -5.74
C PRO A 117 -10.17 -4.31 -6.43
N TYR A 118 -10.51 -3.37 -7.31
CA TYR A 118 -11.76 -3.38 -8.07
C TYR A 118 -11.57 -4.00 -9.47
N PRO A 119 -12.56 -4.76 -9.98
CA PRO A 119 -13.77 -5.23 -9.30
C PRO A 119 -13.49 -6.39 -8.33
N PRO A 120 -14.41 -6.75 -7.41
CA PRO A 120 -14.26 -7.98 -6.62
C PRO A 120 -13.97 -9.21 -7.49
N PRO A 121 -13.01 -10.08 -7.12
CA PRO A 121 -12.64 -11.24 -7.92
C PRO A 121 -13.83 -12.12 -8.35
N SER A 122 -14.80 -12.34 -7.46
CA SER A 122 -15.97 -13.18 -7.73
C SER A 122 -16.89 -12.65 -8.84
N THR A 123 -16.74 -11.39 -9.24
CA THR A 123 -17.57 -10.75 -10.28
C THR A 123 -16.93 -10.78 -11.66
N VAL A 124 -15.69 -11.28 -11.77
CA VAL A 124 -14.97 -11.38 -13.03
C VAL A 124 -15.31 -12.72 -13.69
N GLU A 125 -15.91 -12.67 -14.88
CA GLU A 125 -16.14 -13.85 -15.70
C GLU A 125 -14.91 -14.17 -16.55
N GLY A 126 -14.41 -15.42 -16.48
CA GLY A 126 -13.28 -15.88 -17.27
C GLY A 126 -11.91 -15.56 -16.65
N PRO A 127 -10.84 -15.44 -17.45
CA PRO A 127 -9.50 -15.15 -16.95
C PRO A 127 -9.43 -13.78 -16.28
N GLU A 128 -8.87 -13.73 -15.07
CA GLU A 128 -8.65 -12.49 -14.33
C GLU A 128 -7.73 -11.53 -15.13
N PRO A 129 -8.21 -10.37 -15.61
CA PRO A 129 -7.40 -9.46 -16.43
C PRO A 129 -6.27 -8.79 -15.65
N ARG A 130 -6.44 -8.54 -14.34
CA ARG A 130 -5.44 -7.86 -13.51
C ARG A 130 -4.16 -8.67 -13.35
N ARG A 131 -4.30 -10.01 -13.35
CA ARG A 131 -3.19 -10.97 -13.40
C ARG A 131 -2.27 -10.68 -14.61
N GLY A 132 -2.82 -10.40 -15.79
CA GLY A 132 -2.03 -10.08 -16.99
C GLY A 132 -1.17 -8.83 -16.85
N MET A 133 -1.71 -7.77 -16.24
CA MET A 133 -1.01 -6.49 -16.02
C MET A 133 0.17 -6.66 -15.06
N THR A 134 -0.01 -7.45 -14.01
CA THR A 134 1.04 -7.67 -13.02
C THR A 134 2.19 -8.53 -13.55
N ASN A 135 1.90 -9.50 -14.44
CA ASN A 135 2.94 -10.30 -15.10
C ASN A 135 3.92 -9.43 -15.91
N SER A 136 3.44 -8.40 -16.61
CA SER A 136 4.34 -7.49 -17.36
C SER A 136 5.29 -6.72 -16.44
N VAL A 137 4.84 -6.33 -15.24
CA VAL A 137 5.67 -5.61 -14.27
C VAL A 137 6.74 -6.53 -13.65
N LEU A 138 6.38 -7.79 -13.35
CA LEU A 138 7.34 -8.76 -12.82
C LEU A 138 8.43 -9.14 -13.84
N ALA A 139 8.09 -9.24 -15.12
CA ALA A 139 9.05 -9.60 -16.18
C ALA A 139 10.19 -8.58 -16.33
N ASP A 140 9.94 -7.30 -16.08
CA ASP A 140 10.96 -6.25 -16.11
C ASP A 140 11.84 -6.24 -14.84
N SER A 141 11.41 -6.90 -13.76
CA SER A 141 12.10 -6.94 -12.46
C SER A 141 13.08 -8.13 -12.27
N ASP A 142 13.16 -9.03 -13.26
CA ASP A 142 13.82 -10.35 -13.18
C ASP A 142 15.35 -10.33 -12.95
N THR A 143 15.94 -9.13 -12.81
CA THR A 143 17.37 -8.96 -12.49
C THR A 143 17.64 -8.68 -11.01
N ALA A 144 16.63 -8.35 -10.20
CA ALA A 144 16.80 -7.95 -8.81
C ALA A 144 16.26 -9.00 -7.82
N ASN A 145 17.16 -9.88 -7.36
CA ASN A 145 17.03 -10.65 -6.11
C ASN A 145 16.28 -12.00 -6.15
N ARG A 146 16.91 -13.01 -6.75
CA ARG A 146 16.47 -14.43 -6.83
C ARG A 146 16.12 -15.14 -5.51
N TYR A 147 16.34 -14.50 -4.35
CA TYR A 147 16.14 -15.12 -3.03
C TYR A 147 14.87 -14.67 -2.30
N VAL A 148 14.15 -13.67 -2.83
CA VAL A 148 12.86 -13.23 -2.28
C VAL A 148 11.75 -13.89 -3.09
N PRO A 149 10.84 -14.67 -2.46
CA PRO A 149 9.72 -15.26 -3.17
C PRO A 149 8.89 -14.20 -3.89
N SER A 150 8.54 -14.46 -5.14
CA SER A 150 7.66 -13.63 -5.96
C SER A 150 6.75 -14.53 -6.80
N GLY A 151 5.65 -13.96 -7.27
CA GLY A 151 4.70 -14.66 -8.11
C GLY A 151 3.46 -13.82 -8.33
N ILE A 152 2.81 -14.03 -9.47
CA ILE A 152 1.59 -13.32 -9.85
C ILE A 152 0.48 -13.39 -8.80
N ASP A 153 0.28 -14.58 -8.23
CA ASP A 153 -0.67 -14.82 -7.14
C ASP A 153 0.03 -14.80 -5.77
N GLY A 154 1.24 -14.23 -5.70
CA GLY A 154 2.01 -14.14 -4.48
C GLY A 154 1.35 -13.22 -3.46
N ALA A 155 1.54 -13.55 -2.18
CA ALA A 155 1.09 -12.72 -1.08
C ALA A 155 1.83 -11.38 -1.09
N TYR A 156 1.07 -10.29 -0.96
CA TYR A 156 1.54 -8.92 -1.12
C TYR A 156 1.21 -8.05 0.08
N GLU A 157 1.69 -6.80 0.06
CA GLU A 157 1.61 -5.90 1.21
C GLU A 157 0.33 -5.07 1.23
N CYS A 158 -0.21 -4.80 2.43
CA CYS A 158 -1.35 -3.88 2.61
C CYS A 158 -1.02 -2.43 2.25
N LEU A 159 0.26 -2.12 2.00
CA LEU A 159 0.75 -0.78 1.74
C LEU A 159 0.09 -0.10 0.53
N ASP A 160 -0.32 -0.88 -0.49
CA ASP A 160 -1.13 -0.38 -1.60
C ASP A 160 -2.56 -0.03 -1.18
N LEU A 161 -3.17 -0.80 -0.28
CA LEU A 161 -4.50 -0.48 0.24
C LEU A 161 -4.46 0.81 1.06
N MET A 162 -3.40 1.00 1.85
CA MET A 162 -3.17 2.25 2.59
C MET A 162 -2.98 3.45 1.64
N GLY A 163 -2.42 3.20 0.44
CA GLY A 163 -2.29 4.18 -0.64
C GLY A 163 -3.62 4.79 -1.10
N LEU A 164 -4.75 4.07 -0.95
CA LEU A 164 -6.10 4.57 -1.25
C LEU A 164 -6.56 5.71 -0.30
N THR A 165 -5.83 5.92 0.79
CA THR A 165 -6.04 7.02 1.75
C THR A 165 -4.87 8.00 1.80
N PHE A 166 -3.83 7.79 0.99
CA PHE A 166 -2.61 8.60 0.98
C PHE A 166 -1.86 8.65 2.32
N CYS A 167 -2.05 7.65 3.18
CA CYS A 167 -1.31 7.42 4.42
C CYS A 167 -0.42 6.18 4.26
N SER A 168 0.63 6.26 3.45
CA SER A 168 1.44 5.10 3.06
C SER A 168 2.91 5.45 2.94
N GLN A 169 3.77 4.72 3.65
CA GLN A 169 5.23 4.93 3.59
C GLN A 169 5.81 4.68 2.19
N MET A 170 5.07 4.01 1.29
CA MET A 170 5.52 3.68 -0.06
C MET A 170 5.99 4.91 -0.83
N PHE A 171 5.35 6.07 -0.66
CA PHE A 171 5.73 7.29 -1.36
C PHE A 171 7.17 7.74 -1.03
N LEU A 172 7.66 7.41 0.18
CA LEU A 172 9.01 7.73 0.64
C LEU A 172 10.09 6.90 -0.08
N ALA A 173 9.72 5.78 -0.71
CA ALA A 173 10.63 5.01 -1.55
C ALA A 173 10.88 5.67 -2.92
N TYR A 174 10.00 6.57 -3.36
CA TYR A 174 10.10 7.25 -4.66
C TYR A 174 10.80 8.61 -4.58
N ALA A 175 10.74 9.29 -3.43
CA ALA A 175 11.17 10.68 -3.32
C ALA A 175 11.64 11.06 -1.92
N LYS A 176 12.45 12.11 -1.86
CA LYS A 176 12.78 12.82 -0.62
C LYS A 176 11.60 13.70 -0.20
N LEU A 177 10.88 13.27 0.83
CA LEU A 177 9.66 13.93 1.31
C LEU A 177 9.66 14.11 2.86
N PRO A 178 10.59 14.90 3.44
CA PRO A 178 10.63 15.11 4.89
C PRO A 178 9.31 15.65 5.46
N THR A 179 8.61 16.54 4.76
CA THR A 179 7.34 17.11 5.22
C THR A 179 6.25 16.04 5.30
N TYR A 180 6.08 15.24 4.25
CA TYR A 180 5.13 14.11 4.25
C TYR A 180 5.50 13.05 5.29
N TYR A 181 6.79 12.73 5.45
CA TYR A 181 7.26 11.78 6.46
C TYR A 181 6.89 12.23 7.88
N HIS A 182 7.20 13.46 8.26
CA HIS A 182 6.89 13.98 9.59
C HIS A 182 5.39 14.04 9.86
N TRP A 183 4.61 14.44 8.86
CA TRP A 183 3.15 14.39 8.96
C TRP A 183 2.66 12.96 9.15
N LEU A 184 3.17 12.00 8.37
CA LEU A 184 2.73 10.61 8.40
C LEU A 184 2.94 9.97 9.77
N LEU A 185 4.07 10.22 10.43
CA LEU A 185 4.35 9.70 11.77
C LEU A 185 3.30 10.10 12.82
N GLU A 186 2.71 11.28 12.67
CA GLU A 186 1.72 11.84 13.61
C GLU A 186 0.27 11.61 13.15
N ALA A 187 0.08 11.05 11.95
CA ALA A 187 -1.24 10.92 11.34
C ALA A 187 -2.10 9.86 12.04
N ASP A 188 -3.40 10.13 12.17
CA ASP A 188 -4.37 9.15 12.67
C ASP A 188 -4.74 8.14 11.57
N LEU A 189 -4.19 6.94 11.66
CA LEU A 189 -4.43 5.87 10.70
C LEU A 189 -5.71 5.06 10.96
N THR A 190 -6.55 5.45 11.93
CA THR A 190 -7.83 4.75 12.18
C THR A 190 -8.71 4.75 10.94
N THR A 191 -8.77 5.87 10.21
CA THR A 191 -9.56 5.96 8.96
C THR A 191 -8.92 5.17 7.82
N THR A 192 -7.59 5.09 7.76
CA THR A 192 -6.83 4.25 6.81
C THR A 192 -7.13 2.77 7.03
N TYR A 193 -7.05 2.29 8.26
CA TYR A 193 -7.37 0.89 8.58
C TYR A 193 -8.85 0.58 8.40
N ALA A 194 -9.75 1.51 8.72
CA ALA A 194 -11.18 1.34 8.44
C ALA A 194 -11.43 1.22 6.93
N TYR A 195 -10.70 1.98 6.11
CA TYR A 195 -10.76 1.88 4.66
C TYR A 195 -10.17 0.56 4.16
N GLU A 196 -9.02 0.12 4.68
CA GLU A 196 -8.44 -1.20 4.40
C GLU A 196 -9.45 -2.30 4.69
N ARG A 197 -10.12 -2.26 5.86
CA ARG A 197 -11.18 -3.19 6.24
C ARG A 197 -12.32 -3.22 5.21
N ARG A 198 -12.76 -2.06 4.71
CA ARG A 198 -13.77 -1.98 3.64
C ARG A 198 -13.27 -2.62 2.34
N VAL A 199 -12.03 -2.36 1.93
CA VAL A 199 -11.49 -2.98 0.71
C VAL A 199 -11.38 -4.50 0.86
N LEU A 200 -10.96 -5.01 2.02
CA LEU A 200 -10.92 -6.45 2.30
C LEU A 200 -12.31 -7.10 2.24
N LYS A 201 -13.35 -6.45 2.80
CA LYS A 201 -14.75 -6.92 2.68
C LYS A 201 -15.22 -6.98 1.23
N MET A 202 -14.82 -6.01 0.42
CA MET A 202 -15.11 -5.98 -1.02
C MET A 202 -14.38 -7.11 -1.75
N LEU A 203 -13.09 -7.34 -1.47
CA LEU A 203 -12.29 -8.40 -2.09
C LEU A 203 -12.80 -9.82 -1.77
N GLN A 204 -13.36 -10.04 -0.57
CA GLN A 204 -13.99 -11.32 -0.21
C GLN A 204 -15.47 -11.43 -0.65
N TRP A 205 -16.01 -10.42 -1.33
CA TRP A 205 -17.37 -10.48 -1.84
C TRP A 205 -17.51 -11.69 -2.78
N GLY A 206 -18.60 -12.44 -2.63
CA GLY A 206 -18.88 -13.66 -3.42
C GLY A 206 -17.91 -14.84 -3.22
N GLU A 207 -16.87 -14.69 -2.42
CA GLU A 207 -15.90 -15.74 -2.09
C GLU A 207 -16.31 -16.50 -0.82
N GLU A 208 -15.79 -17.72 -0.65
CA GLU A 208 -15.85 -18.44 0.62
C GLU A 208 -15.04 -17.70 1.70
N LEU A 209 -15.61 -17.57 2.90
CA LEU A 209 -15.00 -16.83 3.99
C LEU A 209 -13.84 -17.62 4.59
N HIS A 210 -12.65 -17.05 4.49
CA HIS A 210 -11.44 -17.58 5.09
C HIS A 210 -10.73 -16.48 5.91
N PRO A 211 -10.05 -16.83 7.01
CA PRO A 211 -9.33 -15.87 7.83
C PRO A 211 -8.20 -15.21 7.04
N TRP A 212 -8.08 -13.89 7.18
CA TRP A 212 -7.08 -13.11 6.45
C TRP A 212 -5.68 -13.23 7.07
N ARG A 213 -4.66 -13.27 6.21
CA ARG A 213 -3.23 -13.13 6.51
C ARG A 213 -2.72 -11.90 5.76
N LEU A 214 -2.38 -10.88 6.53
CA LEU A 214 -2.09 -9.53 6.05
C LEU A 214 -0.73 -9.11 6.57
N LYS A 215 -0.08 -8.16 5.88
CA LYS A 215 1.26 -7.73 6.23
C LYS A 215 1.59 -6.40 5.58
N THR A 216 2.18 -5.51 6.33
CA THR A 216 3.10 -4.48 5.82
C THR A 216 3.99 -4.08 6.99
N PRO A 217 5.25 -3.70 6.75
CA PRO A 217 6.09 -3.20 7.84
C PRO A 217 5.50 -1.99 8.54
N MET A 218 4.68 -1.20 7.84
CA MET A 218 4.03 0.00 8.40
C MET A 218 3.11 -0.32 9.58
N HIS A 219 2.57 -1.53 9.68
CA HIS A 219 1.66 -1.87 10.78
C HIS A 219 2.29 -1.72 12.16
N ILE A 220 3.61 -1.93 12.27
CA ILE A 220 4.31 -1.85 13.56
C ILE A 220 4.26 -0.44 14.16
N LEU A 221 4.21 0.60 13.31
CA LEU A 221 4.21 2.01 13.73
C LEU A 221 2.83 2.47 14.22
N TYR A 222 1.76 1.75 13.89
CA TYR A 222 0.38 2.19 14.11
C TYR A 222 -0.48 1.09 14.72
N MET A 223 0.10 0.29 15.62
CA MET A 223 -0.59 -0.84 16.23
C MET A 223 -1.83 -0.42 17.01
N ASP A 224 -1.82 0.74 17.68
CA ASP A 224 -2.98 1.25 18.42
C ASP A 224 -4.17 1.53 17.49
N HIS A 225 -3.93 2.15 16.32
CA HIS A 225 -4.96 2.38 15.31
C HIS A 225 -5.45 1.09 14.66
N LEU A 226 -4.54 0.14 14.45
CA LEU A 226 -4.87 -1.17 13.88
C LEU A 226 -5.75 -1.98 14.85
N ASP A 227 -5.41 -2.01 16.14
CA ASP A 227 -6.18 -2.66 17.20
C ASP A 227 -7.57 -2.03 17.37
N ALA A 228 -7.67 -0.69 17.27
CA ALA A 228 -8.95 0.02 17.32
C ALA A 228 -9.93 -0.41 16.20
N VAL A 229 -9.42 -0.72 14.99
CA VAL A 229 -10.26 -1.12 13.84
C VAL A 229 -10.46 -2.63 13.77
N PHE A 230 -9.48 -3.42 14.20
CA PHE A 230 -9.47 -4.88 14.21
C PHE A 230 -9.21 -5.41 15.64
N PRO A 231 -10.16 -5.26 16.57
CA PRO A 231 -9.96 -5.59 17.99
C PRO A 231 -9.80 -7.10 18.27
N ASP A 232 -10.11 -7.94 17.29
CA ASP A 232 -9.90 -9.39 17.35
C ASP A 232 -8.68 -9.85 16.53
N ALA A 233 -7.88 -8.90 16.01
CA ALA A 233 -6.67 -9.19 15.26
C ALA A 233 -5.66 -10.01 16.08
N ARG A 234 -4.90 -10.81 15.35
CA ARG A 234 -3.72 -11.50 15.87
C ARG A 234 -2.49 -10.92 15.21
N PHE A 235 -1.36 -10.96 15.91
CA PHE A 235 -0.12 -10.39 15.43
C PHE A 235 0.97 -11.45 15.33
N VAL A 236 1.77 -11.37 14.26
CA VAL A 236 3.00 -12.16 14.11
C VAL A 236 4.15 -11.23 13.77
N MET A 237 5.27 -11.38 14.48
CA MET A 237 6.46 -10.57 14.30
C MET A 237 7.67 -11.45 13.99
N THR A 238 8.33 -11.18 12.86
CA THR A 238 9.67 -11.69 12.57
C THR A 238 10.71 -10.70 13.07
N HIS A 239 11.74 -11.19 13.74
CA HIS A 239 12.81 -10.38 14.31
C HIS A 239 14.12 -10.56 13.55
N ARG A 240 14.87 -9.47 13.43
CA ARG A 240 16.25 -9.42 12.94
C ARG A 240 16.96 -8.27 13.64
N ASP A 241 18.28 -8.34 13.74
CA ASP A 241 19.09 -7.25 14.25
C ASP A 241 18.75 -5.92 13.52
N PRO A 242 18.26 -4.89 14.23
CA PRO A 242 17.81 -3.64 13.63
C PRO A 242 18.94 -2.88 12.92
N SER A 243 20.20 -3.03 13.34
CA SER A 243 21.35 -2.39 12.68
C SER A 243 21.52 -2.90 11.25
N HIS A 244 21.30 -4.20 11.03
CA HIS A 244 21.33 -4.81 9.70
C HIS A 244 20.08 -4.46 8.88
N VAL A 245 18.92 -4.30 9.54
CA VAL A 245 17.68 -3.93 8.88
C VAL A 245 17.75 -2.51 8.34
N ILE A 246 18.06 -1.52 9.18
CA ILE A 246 18.06 -0.09 8.82
C ILE A 246 19.00 0.15 7.63
N LEU A 247 20.23 -0.39 7.69
CA LEU A 247 21.18 -0.31 6.58
C LEU A 247 20.63 -0.93 5.29
N SER A 248 20.02 -2.12 5.39
CA SER A 248 19.47 -2.78 4.20
C SER A 248 18.30 -2.02 3.57
N VAL A 249 17.46 -1.35 4.35
CA VAL A 249 16.33 -0.58 3.81
C VAL A 249 16.83 0.71 3.19
N ALA A 250 17.77 1.39 3.85
CA ALA A 250 18.38 2.60 3.32
C ALA A 250 19.02 2.37 1.94
N THR A 251 19.73 1.24 1.75
CA THR A 251 20.27 0.89 0.43
C THR A 251 19.18 0.71 -0.62
N ILE A 252 18.07 0.03 -0.29
CA ILE A 252 16.96 -0.18 -1.24
C ILE A 252 16.30 1.15 -1.61
N TYR A 253 16.10 2.05 -0.65
CA TYR A 253 15.50 3.36 -0.92
C TYR A 253 16.43 4.22 -1.77
N ASP A 254 17.74 4.24 -1.50
CA ASP A 254 18.71 4.97 -2.32
C ASP A 254 18.75 4.43 -3.76
N ASP A 255 18.79 3.10 -3.93
CA ASP A 255 18.76 2.47 -5.25
C ASP A 255 17.48 2.82 -6.02
N LEU A 256 16.31 2.79 -5.35
CA LEU A 256 15.03 3.14 -5.98
C LEU A 256 14.95 4.64 -6.33
N GLN A 257 15.28 5.53 -5.40
CA GLN A 257 15.17 6.98 -5.61
C GLN A 257 16.07 7.48 -6.75
N ARG A 258 17.23 6.84 -6.98
CA ARG A 258 18.12 7.15 -8.11
C ARG A 258 17.47 7.02 -9.49
N HIS A 259 16.35 6.30 -9.61
CA HIS A 259 15.58 6.24 -10.85
C HIS A 259 14.68 7.47 -11.06
N PHE A 260 14.29 8.14 -9.96
CA PHE A 260 13.24 9.16 -9.95
C PHE A 260 13.75 10.58 -9.68
N THR A 261 15.03 10.73 -9.31
CA THR A 261 15.70 12.03 -9.15
C THR A 261 17.12 12.01 -9.69
N ASP A 262 17.57 13.15 -10.21
CA ASP A 262 18.97 13.39 -10.58
C ASP A 262 19.81 13.90 -9.39
N HIS A 263 19.19 14.06 -8.22
CA HIS A 263 19.77 14.59 -6.98
C HIS A 263 19.61 13.61 -5.80
N PRO A 264 20.18 12.39 -5.88
CA PRO A 264 20.06 11.41 -4.80
C PRO A 264 20.72 11.91 -3.51
N ASP A 265 20.06 11.67 -2.37
CA ASP A 265 20.52 12.07 -1.05
C ASP A 265 20.58 10.85 -0.11
N PRO A 266 21.68 10.06 -0.16
CA PRO A 266 21.81 8.85 0.65
C PRO A 266 21.89 9.14 2.15
N LEU A 267 22.29 10.36 2.55
CA LEU A 267 22.33 10.77 3.96
C LEU A 267 20.91 10.94 4.49
N TYR A 268 20.05 11.66 3.76
CA TYR A 268 18.63 11.76 4.08
C TYR A 268 17.96 10.38 4.15
N VAL A 269 18.23 9.50 3.18
CA VAL A 269 17.64 8.15 3.16
C VAL A 269 18.07 7.34 4.40
N GLY A 270 19.32 7.47 4.82
CA GLY A 270 19.83 6.87 6.06
C GLY A 270 19.14 7.41 7.30
N GLU A 271 19.03 8.73 7.43
CA GLU A 271 18.36 9.41 8.56
C GLU A 271 16.87 9.04 8.64
N LEU A 272 16.17 9.08 7.50
CA LEU A 272 14.76 8.68 7.38
C LEU A 272 14.54 7.26 7.93
N ASN A 273 15.33 6.29 7.47
CA ASN A 273 15.16 4.90 7.88
C ASN A 273 15.61 4.65 9.31
N ALA A 274 16.64 5.34 9.79
CA ALA A 274 17.05 5.24 11.19
C ALA A 274 15.96 5.78 12.12
N SER A 275 15.39 6.94 11.79
CA SER A 275 14.34 7.59 12.56
C SER A 275 13.05 6.76 12.55
N MET A 276 12.49 6.50 11.37
CA MET A 276 11.22 5.77 11.21
C MET A 276 11.22 4.41 11.90
N TRP A 277 12.25 3.60 11.69
CA TRP A 277 12.29 2.24 12.22
C TRP A 277 12.78 2.16 13.67
N SER A 278 13.08 3.31 14.29
CA SER A 278 13.36 3.41 15.73
C SER A 278 12.14 3.81 16.57
N GLU A 279 11.09 4.36 15.95
CA GLU A 279 9.84 4.74 16.62
C GLU A 279 8.88 3.54 16.84
N GLY A 280 9.04 2.46 16.05
CA GLY A 280 8.20 1.26 16.07
C GLY A 280 8.75 0.07 16.85
#